data_AF-A0A9N9EJ00-F1
#
_entry.id   AF-A0A9N9EJ00-F1
#
_cell.length_a   1.000
_cell.length_b   1.000
_cell.length_c   1.000
_cell.angle_alpha   90.00
_cell.angle_beta   90.00
_cell.angle_gamma   90.00
#
_symmetry.space_group_name_H-M   'P 1'
#
loop_
_entity.id
_entity.type
_entity.pdbx_description
1 polymer ?
#
loop_
_entity_poly.entity_id
_entity_poly.type
_entity_poly.pdbx_seq_one_letter_code
_entity_poly.pdbx_strand_id
1 'polypeptide(L)'
;FLLNSNGMDIIYGEDKLTYKVIGGILDFYIFLGPSPIDVIEQYAELIGRPCLHPYWSLGYHQCRFGYSNIFKVAEMVSSHATAAIPLDAAWLDIDYMDHYKPFTYCQSHFPDHKLAAYVNSLHENNRKIVAILDPGIKVQEGYKPYDEGIEKKLFIKYDHGSIVSNFVGKVWPGTTVFPDWFNPDTQEYWTQCLKEWMDKTGLDGIWL
;
A
#
# COMPACT_ATOMS: atom_id res chain seq x y z
N PHE A 1 8.58 -21.63 14.03
CA PHE A 1 8.34 -20.18 13.82
C PHE A 1 8.88 -19.43 15.02
N LEU A 2 9.69 -18.39 14.79
CA LEU A 2 10.17 -17.49 15.85
C LEU A 2 9.37 -16.20 15.75
N LEU A 3 8.49 -15.93 16.72
CA LEU A 3 7.67 -14.72 16.74
C LEU A 3 8.51 -13.54 17.26
N ASN A 4 9.31 -12.96 16.38
CA ASN A 4 10.19 -11.83 16.68
C ASN A 4 10.30 -10.91 15.46
N SER A 5 10.18 -9.59 15.64
CA SER A 5 10.19 -8.58 14.59
C SER A 5 11.51 -7.81 14.45
N ASN A 6 12.48 -8.06 15.33
CA ASN A 6 13.80 -7.44 15.25
C ASN A 6 14.62 -8.02 14.09
N GLY A 7 15.58 -7.23 13.59
CA GLY A 7 16.52 -7.70 12.57
C GLY A 7 17.26 -8.97 13.03
N MET A 8 17.39 -9.93 12.12
CA MET A 8 17.99 -11.22 12.44
C MET A 8 18.75 -11.82 11.25
N ASP A 9 19.85 -12.51 11.57
CA ASP A 9 20.51 -13.44 10.64
C ASP A 9 20.06 -14.86 10.96
N ILE A 10 19.62 -15.60 9.93
CA ILE A 10 19.31 -17.03 10.02
C ILE A 10 20.37 -17.79 9.25
N ILE A 11 21.23 -18.49 9.97
CA ILE A 11 22.37 -19.21 9.40
C ILE A 11 22.01 -20.70 9.33
N TYR A 12 21.88 -21.20 8.11
CA TYR A 12 21.65 -22.62 7.82
C TYR A 12 22.99 -23.32 7.57
N GLY A 13 23.26 -24.39 8.32
CA GLY A 13 24.40 -25.29 8.14
C GLY A 13 23.95 -26.73 7.84
N GLU A 14 24.90 -27.65 7.66
CA GLU A 14 24.60 -29.05 7.30
C GLU A 14 23.70 -29.77 8.32
N ASP A 15 23.91 -29.53 9.61
CA ASP A 15 23.26 -30.23 10.71
C ASP A 15 22.57 -29.30 11.73
N LYS A 16 22.57 -27.98 11.48
CA LYS A 16 22.05 -26.99 12.43
C LYS A 16 21.47 -25.75 11.76
N LEU A 17 20.58 -25.10 12.50
CA LEU A 17 20.01 -23.81 12.19
C LEU A 17 20.29 -22.85 13.35
N THR A 18 20.91 -21.70 13.09
CA THR A 18 21.27 -20.71 14.11
C THR A 18 20.54 -19.38 13.87
N TYR A 19 19.84 -18.88 14.89
CA TYR A 19 19.19 -17.57 14.88
C TYR A 19 20.06 -16.57 15.63
N LYS A 20 20.46 -15.48 14.97
CA LYS A 20 21.14 -14.34 15.60
C LYS A 20 20.21 -13.13 15.55
N VAL A 21 19.61 -12.79 16.68
CA VAL A 21 18.60 -11.73 16.77
C VAL A 21 19.17 -10.58 17.59
N ILE A 22 18.96 -9.34 17.13
CA ILE A 22 19.53 -8.14 17.77
C ILE A 22 18.68 -7.57 18.92
N GLY A 23 17.53 -8.18 19.23
CA GLY A 23 16.61 -7.69 20.25
C GLY A 23 15.37 -8.55 20.43
N GLY A 24 14.47 -8.09 21.30
CA GLY A 24 13.23 -8.79 21.62
C GLY A 24 13.47 -10.01 22.51
N ILE A 25 12.60 -11.02 22.36
CA ILE A 25 12.66 -12.28 23.11
C ILE A 25 12.73 -13.47 22.15
N LEU A 26 13.01 -14.65 22.70
CA LEU A 26 12.95 -15.92 21.96
C LEU A 26 11.60 -16.60 22.22
N ASP A 27 10.62 -16.33 21.35
CA ASP A 27 9.28 -16.94 21.41
C ASP A 27 9.11 -17.94 20.25
N PHE A 28 9.36 -19.22 20.54
CA PHE A 28 9.39 -20.30 19.55
C PHE A 28 8.13 -21.15 19.55
N TYR A 29 7.55 -21.32 18.36
CA TYR A 29 6.45 -22.23 18.07
C TYR A 29 6.94 -23.36 17.17
N ILE A 30 6.65 -24.61 17.56
CA ILE A 30 6.99 -25.83 16.81
C ILE A 30 5.69 -26.51 16.40
N PHE A 31 5.52 -26.73 15.09
CA PHE A 31 4.35 -27.35 14.49
C PHE A 31 4.71 -28.78 14.08
N LEU A 32 3.96 -29.76 14.54
CA LEU A 32 4.34 -31.17 14.44
C LEU A 32 3.80 -31.88 13.19
N GLY A 33 2.88 -31.25 12.45
CA GLY A 33 2.26 -31.88 11.29
C GLY A 33 1.25 -32.97 11.67
N PRO A 34 1.23 -34.15 11.00
CA PRO A 34 2.40 -34.79 10.40
C PRO A 34 2.64 -34.51 8.91
N SER A 35 1.65 -33.99 8.17
CA SER A 35 1.85 -33.62 6.77
C SER A 35 2.31 -32.17 6.63
N PRO A 36 2.95 -31.80 5.50
CA PRO A 36 3.24 -30.39 5.21
C PRO A 36 1.99 -29.49 5.22
N ILE A 37 0.83 -30.02 4.85
CA ILE A 37 -0.44 -29.27 4.88
C ILE A 37 -0.84 -28.98 6.33
N ASP A 38 -0.79 -29.99 7.21
CA ASP A 38 -1.12 -29.81 8.63
C ASP A 38 -0.20 -28.79 9.30
N VAL A 39 1.10 -28.77 8.95
CA VAL A 39 2.05 -27.77 9.46
C VAL A 39 1.65 -26.35 9.04
N ILE A 40 1.24 -26.16 7.79
CA ILE A 40 0.79 -24.85 7.28
C ILE A 40 -0.51 -24.43 7.98
N GLU A 41 -1.44 -25.35 8.19
CA GLU A 41 -2.69 -25.09 8.91
C GLU A 41 -2.44 -24.69 10.36
N GLN A 42 -1.61 -25.44 11.09
CA GLN A 42 -1.22 -25.13 12.48
C GLN A 42 -0.51 -23.76 12.58
N TYR A 43 0.32 -23.43 11.59
CA TYR A 43 0.96 -22.11 11.54
C TYR A 43 -0.07 -20.99 11.30
N ALA A 44 -0.98 -21.18 10.34
CA ALA A 44 -2.03 -20.21 10.04
C ALA A 44 -3.01 -20.00 11.21
N GLU A 45 -3.24 -21.01 12.04
CA GLU A 45 -4.01 -20.87 13.28
C GLU A 45 -3.36 -19.90 14.28
N LEU A 46 -2.03 -19.83 14.29
CA LEU A 46 -1.28 -18.91 15.15
C LEU A 46 -1.24 -17.49 14.57
N ILE A 47 -0.87 -17.33 13.30
CA ILE A 47 -0.60 -16.01 12.71
C ILE A 47 -1.81 -15.35 12.04
N GLY A 48 -2.93 -16.07 11.93
CA GLY A 48 -4.10 -15.65 11.17
C GLY A 48 -4.19 -16.35 9.82
N ARG A 49 -5.42 -16.71 9.44
CA ARG A 49 -5.70 -17.38 8.16
C ARG A 49 -5.65 -16.35 7.01
N PRO A 50 -5.30 -16.79 5.78
CA PRO A 50 -5.39 -15.94 4.59
C PRO A 50 -6.77 -15.30 4.46
N CYS A 51 -6.81 -14.02 4.08
CA CYS A 51 -8.08 -13.33 3.84
C CYS A 51 -8.75 -13.85 2.56
N LEU A 52 -10.07 -13.73 2.49
CA LEU A 52 -10.79 -14.00 1.25
C LEU A 52 -10.62 -12.81 0.30
N HIS A 53 -10.28 -13.12 -0.95
CA HIS A 53 -10.11 -12.14 -2.00
C HIS A 53 -11.39 -12.00 -2.83
N PRO A 54 -11.74 -10.79 -3.30
CA PRO A 54 -12.86 -10.63 -4.22
C PRO A 54 -12.56 -11.33 -5.55
N TYR A 55 -13.56 -11.95 -6.17
CA TYR A 55 -13.34 -12.82 -7.33
C TYR A 55 -12.58 -12.14 -8.49
N TRP A 56 -12.84 -10.85 -8.74
CA TRP A 56 -12.18 -10.08 -9.80
C TRP A 56 -10.66 -9.99 -9.63
N SER A 57 -10.14 -10.09 -8.40
CA SER A 57 -8.70 -10.00 -8.14
C SER A 57 -7.93 -11.25 -8.55
N LEU A 58 -8.62 -12.30 -8.96
CA LEU A 58 -8.04 -13.53 -9.52
C LEU A 58 -7.88 -13.45 -11.04
N GLY A 59 -8.42 -12.41 -11.67
CA GLY A 59 -8.33 -12.17 -13.11
C GLY A 59 -7.00 -11.58 -13.55
N TYR A 60 -6.94 -11.11 -14.80
CA TYR A 60 -5.72 -10.48 -15.33
C TYR A 60 -5.66 -9.00 -14.98
N HIS A 61 -4.49 -8.55 -14.52
CA HIS A 61 -4.24 -7.17 -14.07
C HIS A 61 -3.13 -6.54 -14.92
N GLN A 62 -3.30 -5.28 -15.33
CA GLN A 62 -2.28 -4.54 -16.07
C GLN A 62 -1.89 -3.25 -15.34
N CYS A 63 -0.60 -3.10 -15.08
CA CYS A 63 0.02 -1.93 -14.48
C CYS A 63 1.25 -1.47 -15.28
N ARG A 64 1.63 -0.20 -15.12
CA ARG A 64 2.92 0.34 -15.56
C ARG A 64 3.18 1.68 -14.87
N PHE A 65 4.39 1.87 -14.35
CA PHE A 65 4.93 3.21 -14.13
C PHE A 65 5.22 3.89 -15.48
N GLY A 66 4.52 4.99 -15.77
CA GLY A 66 4.65 5.80 -16.97
C GLY A 66 3.37 5.93 -17.78
N TYR A 67 2.20 5.51 -17.26
CA TYR A 67 0.93 5.93 -17.85
C TYR A 67 0.69 7.39 -17.49
N SER A 68 1.14 8.30 -18.35
CA SER A 68 1.25 9.72 -18.03
C SER A 68 -0.07 10.50 -17.97
N ASN A 69 -1.20 9.89 -18.35
CA ASN A 69 -2.54 10.48 -18.25
C ASN A 69 -3.64 9.41 -18.45
N ILE A 70 -4.90 9.79 -18.20
CA ILE A 70 -6.07 8.91 -18.33
C ILE A 70 -6.17 8.29 -19.74
N PHE A 71 -5.83 9.01 -20.81
CA PHE A 71 -5.94 8.49 -22.18
C PHE A 71 -4.99 7.32 -22.43
N LYS A 72 -3.80 7.33 -21.84
CA LYS A 72 -2.84 6.21 -21.94
C LYS A 72 -3.35 4.95 -21.25
N VAL A 73 -4.06 5.10 -20.14
CA VAL A 73 -4.73 3.99 -19.46
C VAL A 73 -5.88 3.46 -20.32
N ALA A 74 -6.71 4.35 -20.88
CA ALA A 74 -7.81 3.98 -21.77
C ALA A 74 -7.32 3.28 -23.06
N GLU A 75 -6.22 3.74 -23.66
CA GLU A 75 -5.57 3.14 -24.81
C GLU A 75 -5.13 1.69 -24.52
N MET A 76 -4.51 1.47 -23.36
CA MET A 76 -4.12 0.12 -22.90
C MET A 76 -5.33 -0.80 -22.73
N VAL A 77 -6.39 -0.31 -22.07
CA VAL A 77 -7.61 -1.06 -21.80
C VAL A 77 -8.34 -1.43 -23.10
N SER A 78 -8.34 -0.52 -24.08
CA SER A 78 -8.90 -0.73 -25.42
C SER A 78 -8.08 -1.71 -26.26
N SER A 79 -6.76 -1.67 -26.14
CA SER A 79 -5.86 -2.60 -26.84
C SER A 79 -6.06 -4.04 -26.39
N HIS A 80 -6.27 -4.28 -25.09
CA HIS A 80 -6.65 -5.61 -24.58
C HIS A 80 -7.96 -6.11 -25.19
N ALA A 81 -8.98 -5.25 -25.23
CA ALA A 81 -10.27 -5.59 -25.84
C ALA A 81 -10.12 -5.90 -27.35
N THR A 82 -9.34 -5.10 -28.08
CA THR A 82 -9.09 -5.28 -29.52
C THR A 82 -8.33 -6.58 -29.80
N ALA A 83 -7.40 -6.95 -28.94
CA ALA A 83 -6.62 -8.18 -29.04
C ALA A 83 -7.34 -9.43 -28.48
N ALA A 84 -8.57 -9.28 -27.98
CA ALA A 84 -9.31 -10.34 -27.29
C ALA A 84 -8.53 -10.96 -26.11
N ILE A 85 -7.75 -10.14 -25.39
CA ILE A 85 -7.03 -10.53 -24.19
C ILE A 85 -7.86 -10.08 -22.97
N PRO A 86 -8.22 -10.99 -22.04
CA PRO A 86 -8.93 -10.63 -20.82
C PRO A 86 -8.19 -9.59 -19.98
N LEU A 87 -8.93 -8.68 -19.36
CA LEU A 87 -8.42 -7.68 -18.42
C LEU A 87 -9.50 -7.39 -17.40
N ASP A 88 -9.24 -7.74 -16.13
CA ASP A 88 -10.15 -7.54 -15.01
C ASP A 88 -9.83 -6.25 -14.27
N ALA A 89 -8.56 -5.85 -14.15
CA ALA A 89 -8.17 -4.62 -13.46
C ALA A 89 -7.06 -3.83 -14.16
N ALA A 90 -7.28 -2.52 -14.31
CA ALA A 90 -6.25 -1.55 -14.68
C ALA A 90 -5.65 -0.92 -13.42
N TRP A 91 -4.36 -0.56 -13.47
CA TRP A 91 -3.65 -0.02 -12.32
C TRP A 91 -3.03 1.34 -12.64
N LEU A 92 -3.06 2.22 -11.64
CA LEU A 92 -2.43 3.54 -11.67
C LEU A 92 -1.22 3.53 -10.74
N ASP A 93 -0.03 3.74 -11.30
CA ASP A 93 1.19 4.05 -10.55
C ASP A 93 1.22 5.55 -10.20
N ILE A 94 2.29 6.05 -9.56
CA ILE A 94 2.43 7.41 -9.02
C ILE A 94 2.20 8.54 -10.03
N ASP A 95 2.15 8.24 -11.34
CA ASP A 95 1.84 9.18 -12.43
C ASP A 95 0.51 9.93 -12.21
N TYR A 96 -0.45 9.33 -11.50
CA TYR A 96 -1.75 9.94 -11.27
C TYR A 96 -1.72 11.07 -10.24
N MET A 97 -0.72 11.10 -9.37
CA MET A 97 -0.65 12.00 -8.22
C MET A 97 -0.17 13.40 -8.61
N ASP A 98 -0.64 14.42 -7.90
CA ASP A 98 -0.08 15.78 -8.01
C ASP A 98 1.32 15.81 -7.40
N HIS A 99 2.36 15.91 -8.24
CA HIS A 99 3.77 15.91 -7.80
C HIS A 99 4.11 14.76 -6.83
N TYR A 100 3.58 13.56 -7.11
CA TYR A 100 3.78 12.33 -6.33
C TYR A 100 3.28 12.40 -4.88
N LYS A 101 2.36 13.33 -4.56
CA LYS A 101 1.77 13.44 -3.23
C LYS A 101 0.66 12.39 -3.05
N PRO A 102 0.69 11.57 -1.99
CA PRO A 102 -0.43 10.68 -1.63
C PRO A 102 -1.78 11.41 -1.58
N PHE A 103 -2.89 10.69 -1.75
CA PHE A 103 -4.24 11.27 -1.66
C PHE A 103 -4.59 12.42 -2.62
N THR A 104 -3.79 12.63 -3.68
CA THR A 104 -4.03 13.67 -4.68
C THR A 104 -4.22 13.10 -6.07
N TYR A 105 -4.83 13.89 -6.95
CA TYR A 105 -4.88 13.63 -8.37
C TYR A 105 -4.32 14.84 -9.13
N CYS A 106 -3.43 14.60 -10.09
CA CYS A 106 -2.83 15.63 -10.93
C CYS A 106 -3.89 16.23 -11.87
N GLN A 107 -4.30 17.47 -11.63
CA GLN A 107 -5.43 18.08 -12.37
C GLN A 107 -5.18 18.28 -13.87
N SER A 108 -3.92 18.30 -14.33
CA SER A 108 -3.59 18.40 -15.76
C SER A 108 -3.68 17.06 -16.49
N HIS A 109 -3.37 15.95 -15.83
CA HIS A 109 -3.22 14.63 -16.48
C HIS A 109 -4.27 13.62 -16.03
N PHE A 110 -4.68 13.72 -14.77
CA PHE A 110 -5.66 12.88 -14.08
C PHE A 110 -6.66 13.73 -13.29
N PRO A 111 -7.37 14.69 -13.91
CA PRO A 111 -8.43 15.41 -13.21
C PRO A 111 -9.47 14.42 -12.68
N ASP A 112 -9.78 14.55 -11.40
CA ASP A 112 -10.59 13.59 -10.62
C ASP A 112 -11.96 13.32 -11.25
N HIS A 113 -12.68 14.36 -11.70
CA HIS A 113 -13.97 14.18 -12.37
C HIS A 113 -13.90 13.36 -13.67
N LYS A 114 -12.80 13.47 -14.44
CA LYS A 114 -12.61 12.65 -15.65
C LYS A 114 -12.19 11.23 -15.29
N LEU A 115 -11.36 11.09 -14.26
CA LEU A 115 -10.98 9.78 -13.76
C LEU A 115 -12.23 9.05 -13.24
N ALA A 116 -13.08 9.70 -12.46
CA ALA A 116 -14.36 9.15 -11.99
C ALA A 116 -15.26 8.69 -13.15
N ALA A 117 -15.43 9.52 -14.18
CA ALA A 117 -16.19 9.14 -15.37
C ALA A 117 -15.58 7.92 -16.08
N TYR A 118 -14.25 7.85 -16.16
CA TYR A 118 -13.56 6.71 -16.74
C TYR A 118 -13.70 5.44 -15.89
N VAL A 119 -13.61 5.54 -14.56
CA VAL A 119 -13.85 4.42 -13.64
C VAL A 119 -15.26 3.87 -13.79
N ASN A 120 -16.26 4.75 -13.89
CA ASN A 120 -17.63 4.32 -14.17
C ASN A 120 -17.73 3.54 -15.49
N SER A 121 -17.05 3.98 -16.54
CA SER A 121 -17.02 3.24 -17.82
C SER A 121 -16.32 1.88 -17.71
N LEU A 122 -15.32 1.74 -16.83
CA LEU A 122 -14.71 0.44 -16.53
C LEU A 122 -15.71 -0.47 -15.82
N HIS A 123 -16.44 0.06 -14.83
CA HIS A 123 -17.46 -0.68 -14.09
C HIS A 123 -18.60 -1.17 -14.98
N GLU A 124 -19.07 -0.35 -15.93
CA GLU A 124 -20.06 -0.74 -16.95
C GLU A 124 -19.58 -1.93 -17.82
N ASN A 125 -18.27 -2.13 -17.93
CA ASN A 125 -17.65 -3.23 -18.67
C ASN A 125 -17.09 -4.33 -17.75
N ASN A 126 -17.54 -4.39 -16.49
CA ASN A 126 -17.11 -5.35 -15.47
C ASN A 126 -15.59 -5.35 -15.20
N ARG A 127 -14.94 -4.19 -15.36
CA ARG A 127 -13.52 -3.99 -15.06
C ARG A 127 -13.35 -3.15 -13.80
N LYS A 128 -12.19 -3.27 -13.18
CA LYS A 128 -11.82 -2.66 -11.92
C LYS A 128 -10.61 -1.76 -12.08
N ILE A 129 -10.40 -0.87 -11.12
CA ILE A 129 -9.22 -0.01 -11.09
C ILE A 129 -8.59 0.00 -9.70
N VAL A 130 -7.26 -0.08 -9.68
CA VAL A 130 -6.44 -0.05 -8.46
C VAL A 130 -5.44 1.10 -8.60
N ALA A 131 -5.10 1.77 -7.51
CA ALA A 131 -4.07 2.81 -7.52
C ALA A 131 -3.05 2.60 -6.39
N ILE A 132 -1.78 2.93 -6.68
CA ILE A 132 -0.72 2.92 -5.67
C ILE A 132 -0.92 4.03 -4.64
N LEU A 133 -0.50 3.82 -3.40
CA LEU A 133 -0.48 4.85 -2.36
C LEU A 133 0.72 4.65 -1.43
N ASP A 134 1.68 5.56 -1.51
CA ASP A 134 2.85 5.54 -0.64
C ASP A 134 2.55 6.03 0.79
N PRO A 135 3.24 5.51 1.82
CA PRO A 135 3.08 5.97 3.20
C PRO A 135 3.73 7.33 3.50
N GLY A 136 4.66 7.78 2.64
CA GLY A 136 5.44 9.01 2.85
C GLY A 136 4.62 10.27 2.53
N ILE A 137 4.27 11.04 3.56
CA ILE A 137 3.53 12.30 3.40
C ILE A 137 4.50 13.44 3.18
N LYS A 138 4.38 14.14 2.04
CA LYS A 138 5.24 15.28 1.68
C LYS A 138 5.16 16.37 2.76
N VAL A 139 6.32 16.87 3.17
CA VAL A 139 6.42 18.06 4.03
C VAL A 139 6.09 19.29 3.21
N GLN A 140 4.88 19.82 3.36
CA GLN A 140 4.41 21.00 2.65
C GLN A 140 3.23 21.62 3.40
N GLU A 141 3.35 22.88 3.82
CA GLU A 141 2.22 23.62 4.41
C GLU A 141 1.07 23.81 3.40
N GLY A 142 -0.16 23.73 3.87
CA GLY A 142 -1.38 23.80 3.04
C GLY A 142 -1.71 22.50 2.33
N TYR A 143 -0.95 21.42 2.57
CA TYR A 143 -1.25 20.08 2.09
C TYR A 143 -1.95 19.30 3.21
N LYS A 144 -3.27 19.18 3.11
CA LYS A 144 -4.16 18.67 4.18
C LYS A 144 -3.65 17.41 4.92
N PRO A 145 -3.22 16.30 4.27
CA PRO A 145 -2.67 15.15 4.97
C PRO A 145 -1.45 15.47 5.85
N TYR A 146 -0.58 16.38 5.39
CA TYR A 146 0.55 16.85 6.20
C TYR A 146 0.07 17.70 7.37
N ASP A 147 -0.74 18.73 7.10
CA ASP A 147 -1.19 19.69 8.13
C ASP A 147 -1.98 18.98 9.25
N GLU A 148 -2.92 18.09 8.90
CA GLU A 148 -3.70 17.32 9.87
C GLU A 148 -2.82 16.35 10.68
N GLY A 149 -1.86 15.68 10.02
CA GLY A 149 -0.93 14.79 10.71
C GLY A 149 0.00 15.53 11.67
N ILE A 150 0.37 16.78 11.37
CA ILE A 150 1.10 17.66 12.28
C ILE A 150 0.24 18.06 13.47
N GLU A 151 -0.98 18.55 13.22
CA GLU A 151 -1.93 18.98 14.25
C GLU A 151 -2.20 17.86 15.26
N LYS A 152 -2.47 16.66 14.76
CA LYS A 152 -2.76 15.47 15.55
C LYS A 152 -1.51 14.70 16.03
N LYS A 153 -0.30 15.17 15.69
CA LYS A 153 0.99 14.56 16.09
C LYS A 153 1.12 13.09 15.69
N LEU A 154 0.70 12.73 14.48
CA LEU A 154 0.57 11.34 14.01
C LEU A 154 1.82 10.76 13.35
N PHE A 155 2.86 11.56 13.13
CA PHE A 155 4.07 11.08 12.46
C PHE A 155 5.09 10.50 13.44
N ILE A 156 5.83 9.49 12.96
CA ILE A 156 6.99 8.91 13.64
C ILE A 156 7.92 10.03 14.08
N LYS A 157 8.35 9.98 15.33
CA LYS A 157 9.27 10.96 15.91
C LYS A 157 10.70 10.44 15.89
N TYR A 158 11.65 11.37 15.82
CA TYR A 158 13.06 11.10 16.05
C TYR A 158 13.55 11.96 17.21
N ASP A 159 14.22 11.31 18.16
CA ASP A 159 14.83 11.98 19.30
C ASP A 159 16.30 12.30 18.97
N HIS A 160 16.59 13.59 18.82
CA HIS A 160 17.97 14.09 18.64
C HIS A 160 18.66 14.38 19.98
N GLY A 161 18.13 13.89 21.10
CA GLY A 161 18.60 14.07 22.46
C GLY A 161 18.16 15.40 23.09
N SER A 162 18.37 16.52 22.40
CA SER A 162 17.95 17.85 22.86
C SER A 162 16.59 18.29 22.32
N ILE A 163 16.12 17.68 21.24
CA ILE A 163 14.84 17.97 20.59
C ILE A 163 14.24 16.70 20.00
N VAL A 164 12.94 16.49 20.25
CA VAL A 164 12.15 15.47 19.59
C VAL A 164 11.38 16.14 18.45
N SER A 165 11.62 15.67 17.23
CA SER A 165 11.01 16.20 16.01
C SER A 165 10.36 15.06 15.21
N ASN A 166 9.66 15.38 14.11
CA ASN A 166 9.21 14.32 13.19
C ASN A 166 10.44 13.70 12.52
N PHE A 167 10.45 12.38 12.38
CA PHE A 167 11.41 11.71 11.51
C PHE A 167 11.15 12.13 10.06
N VAL A 168 12.20 12.64 9.41
CA VAL A 168 12.14 13.13 8.03
C VAL A 168 12.97 12.24 7.13
N GLY A 169 12.35 11.73 6.07
CA GLY A 169 13.00 10.97 5.01
C GLY A 169 12.84 11.64 3.64
N LYS A 170 13.23 10.91 2.59
CA LYS A 170 13.08 11.34 1.21
C LYS A 170 12.56 10.19 0.34
N VAL A 171 11.39 10.40 -0.28
CA VAL A 171 10.74 9.46 -1.21
C VAL A 171 10.31 10.24 -2.46
N TRP A 172 9.39 9.71 -3.28
CA TRP A 172 8.95 10.28 -4.55
C TRP A 172 8.57 11.77 -4.50
N PRO A 173 7.75 12.25 -3.53
CA PRO A 173 7.41 13.67 -3.47
C PRO A 173 8.53 14.54 -2.86
N GLY A 174 9.70 13.98 -2.54
CA GLY A 174 10.81 14.66 -1.89
C GLY A 174 10.81 14.45 -0.38
N THR A 175 11.02 15.54 0.37
CA THR A 175 11.06 15.52 1.84
C THR A 175 9.72 15.05 2.40
N THR A 176 9.73 14.01 3.24
CA THR A 176 8.53 13.31 3.71
C THR A 176 8.62 12.97 5.19
N VAL A 177 7.45 12.85 5.82
CA VAL A 177 7.22 12.29 7.15
C VAL A 177 6.37 11.02 7.03
N PHE A 178 6.43 10.15 8.04
CA PHE A 178 5.81 8.82 7.97
C PHE A 178 4.81 8.67 9.12
N PRO A 179 3.55 8.27 8.84
CA PRO A 179 2.57 7.99 9.89
C PRO A 179 3.06 6.91 10.86
N ASP A 180 2.81 7.11 12.14
CA ASP A 180 3.11 6.12 13.19
C ASP A 180 1.90 5.21 13.40
N TRP A 181 1.99 3.98 12.89
CA TRP A 181 0.91 2.99 12.99
C TRP A 181 0.72 2.42 14.41
N PHE A 182 1.59 2.74 15.36
CA PHE A 182 1.40 2.43 16.77
C PHE A 182 0.64 3.52 17.53
N ASN A 183 0.47 4.70 16.93
CA ASN A 183 -0.40 5.72 17.48
C ASN A 183 -1.88 5.35 17.20
N PRO A 184 -2.75 5.29 18.23
CA PRO A 184 -4.13 4.84 18.07
C PRO A 184 -4.96 5.71 17.10
N ASP A 185 -4.60 6.97 16.92
CA ASP A 185 -5.35 7.91 16.08
C ASP A 185 -4.93 7.84 14.59
N THR A 186 -3.81 7.19 14.27
CA THR A 186 -3.28 7.10 12.91
C THR A 186 -4.22 6.34 11.98
N GLN A 187 -4.84 5.26 12.48
CA GLN A 187 -5.77 4.46 11.68
C GLN A 187 -6.98 5.27 11.22
N GLU A 188 -7.58 6.07 12.12
CA GLU A 188 -8.75 6.89 11.79
C GLU A 188 -8.37 8.00 10.79
N TYR A 189 -7.26 8.70 11.04
CA TYR A 189 -6.71 9.70 10.13
C TYR A 189 -6.49 9.13 8.72
N TRP A 190 -5.79 7.99 8.61
CA TRP A 190 -5.50 7.38 7.31
C TRP A 190 -6.77 6.92 6.60
N THR A 191 -7.72 6.35 7.35
CA THR A 191 -9.03 5.93 6.83
C THR A 191 -9.81 7.13 6.27
N GLN A 192 -9.78 8.27 6.95
CA GLN A 192 -10.44 9.48 6.47
C GLN A 192 -9.78 10.03 5.20
N CYS A 193 -8.44 10.09 5.15
CA CYS A 193 -7.72 10.49 3.93
C CYS A 193 -8.04 9.55 2.75
N LEU A 194 -8.05 8.24 2.99
CA LEU A 194 -8.43 7.24 1.98
C LEU A 194 -9.85 7.47 1.48
N LYS A 195 -10.82 7.63 2.38
CA LYS A 195 -12.22 7.84 2.03
C LYS A 195 -12.41 9.08 1.16
N GLU A 196 -11.87 10.22 1.59
CA GLU A 196 -11.96 11.47 0.83
C GLU A 196 -11.29 11.41 -0.54
N TRP A 197 -10.22 10.63 -0.68
CA TRP A 197 -9.50 10.44 -1.93
C TRP A 197 -10.19 9.45 -2.88
N MET A 198 -10.69 8.33 -2.35
CA MET A 198 -11.36 7.29 -3.14
C MET A 198 -12.78 7.71 -3.55
N ASP A 199 -13.52 8.41 -2.69
CA ASP A 199 -14.89 8.88 -2.97
C ASP A 199 -14.96 9.83 -4.19
N LYS A 200 -13.83 10.46 -4.57
CA LYS A 200 -13.75 11.32 -5.76
C LYS A 200 -13.81 10.56 -7.07
N THR A 201 -13.41 9.29 -7.09
CA THR A 201 -13.16 8.55 -8.34
C THR A 201 -13.75 7.15 -8.37
N GLY A 202 -14.06 6.55 -7.21
CA GLY A 202 -14.64 5.21 -7.13
C GLY A 202 -13.65 4.06 -7.34
N LEU A 203 -12.37 4.25 -6.97
CA LEU A 203 -11.36 3.18 -7.05
C LEU A 203 -11.81 1.90 -6.32
N ASP A 204 -11.43 0.73 -6.85
CA ASP A 204 -11.84 -0.57 -6.31
C ASP A 204 -10.81 -1.21 -5.37
N GLY A 205 -9.57 -0.70 -5.36
CA GLY A 205 -8.50 -1.23 -4.53
C GLY A 205 -7.30 -0.28 -4.42
N ILE A 206 -6.43 -0.60 -3.47
CA ILE A 206 -5.23 0.18 -3.15
C ILE A 206 -4.03 -0.76 -3.23
N TRP A 207 -2.96 -0.29 -3.85
CA TRP A 207 -1.63 -0.88 -3.78
C TRP A 207 -0.79 -0.07 -2.80
N LEU A 208 -0.45 -0.64 -1.65
CA LEU A 208 0.39 -0.02 -0.63
C LEU A 208 1.87 -0.40 -0.80
#